data_AF-A0A3C0WXC2-F1
#
_entry.id   AF-A0A3C0WXC2-F1
#
_cell.length_a   1.000
_cell.length_b   1.000
_cell.length_c   1.000
_cell.angle_alpha   90.00
_cell.angle_beta   90.00
_cell.angle_gamma   90.00
#
_symmetry.space_group_name_H-M   'P 1'
#
loop_
_entity.id
_entity.type
_entity.pdbx_description
1 polymer ?
#
loop_
_entity_poly.entity_id
_entity_poly.type
_entity_poly.pdbx_seq_one_letter_code
_entity_poly.pdbx_strand_id
1 'polypeptide(L)'
;AAARGEHITIIFINNAIYGMTGGQMAPTSLPGQITQTSPYGRDVNTQGYPVRICELLSTLDAPYYIERVAVNSVKNVNAAGKAIKKAFQNQVDGKGFSLVEVISACPTNWGMTPQKALKWIETDMIPYYPLGAYRDKDVKGGENG
;
A
#
# COMPACT_ATOMS: atom_id res chain seq x y z
N ALA A 1 -13.02 11.88 -3.34
CA ALA A 1 -13.19 10.58 -4.01
C ALA A 1 -13.69 9.49 -3.07
N ALA A 2 -12.85 8.85 -2.24
CA ALA A 2 -13.21 7.64 -1.48
C ALA A 2 -14.49 7.77 -0.64
N ALA A 3 -14.61 8.80 0.20
CA ALA A 3 -15.80 9.03 1.02
C ALA A 3 -17.08 9.31 0.21
N ARG A 4 -16.95 9.84 -1.01
CA ARG A 4 -18.08 10.08 -1.93
C ARG A 4 -18.42 8.85 -2.79
N GLY A 5 -17.60 7.80 -2.76
CA GLY A 5 -17.80 6.61 -3.61
C GLY A 5 -17.59 6.87 -5.10
N GLU A 6 -16.84 7.90 -5.47
CA GLU A 6 -16.58 8.24 -6.88
C GLU A 6 -16.05 7.03 -7.66
N HIS A 7 -16.56 6.84 -8.88
CA HIS A 7 -16.16 5.76 -9.78
C HIS A 7 -14.77 5.99 -10.37
N ILE A 8 -13.77 5.94 -9.49
CA ILE A 8 -12.36 6.06 -9.84
C ILE A 8 -11.56 4.92 -9.21
N THR A 9 -10.50 4.52 -9.91
CA THR A 9 -9.49 3.59 -9.43
C THR A 9 -8.24 4.37 -9.02
N ILE A 10 -7.77 4.15 -7.80
CA ILE A 10 -6.49 4.67 -7.32
C ILE A 10 -5.50 3.52 -7.18
N ILE A 11 -4.34 3.64 -7.85
CA ILE A 11 -3.19 2.77 -7.64
C ILE A 11 -2.20 3.53 -6.75
N PHE A 12 -2.10 3.14 -5.48
CA PHE A 12 -1.25 3.80 -4.51
C PHE A 12 0.07 3.04 -4.37
N ILE A 13 1.16 3.60 -4.89
CA ILE A 13 2.49 2.98 -4.80
C ILE A 13 3.10 3.31 -3.45
N ASN A 14 3.24 2.30 -2.58
CA ASN A 14 3.85 2.45 -1.26
C ASN A 14 5.28 1.88 -1.26
N ASN A 15 6.28 2.75 -1.28
CA ASN A 15 7.68 2.41 -1.05
C ASN A 15 8.22 2.99 0.27
N ALA A 16 7.33 3.39 1.18
CA ALA A 16 7.66 3.93 2.50
C ALA A 16 8.54 5.19 2.51
N ILE A 17 8.66 5.92 1.41
CA ILE A 17 9.39 7.20 1.30
C ILE A 17 8.78 8.09 0.21
N TYR A 18 9.16 9.36 0.18
CA TYR A 18 8.92 10.18 -1.01
C TYR A 18 10.00 9.93 -2.05
N GLY A 19 9.75 8.95 -2.92
CA GLY A 19 10.73 8.47 -3.90
C GLY A 19 11.21 9.53 -4.90
N MET A 20 10.38 10.51 -5.24
CA MET A 20 10.72 11.58 -6.19
C MET A 20 11.46 12.76 -5.54
N THR A 21 11.49 12.86 -4.21
CA THR A 21 12.14 13.96 -3.48
C THR A 21 13.46 13.53 -2.84
N GLY A 22 14.09 12.47 -3.37
CA GLY A 22 15.36 11.94 -2.85
C GLY A 22 15.23 11.03 -1.64
N GLY A 23 14.03 10.50 -1.37
CA GLY A 23 13.81 9.55 -0.28
C GLY A 23 13.57 10.22 1.07
N GLN A 24 12.83 11.33 1.09
CA GLN A 24 12.36 11.94 2.34
C GLN A 24 11.35 11.04 3.06
N MET A 25 11.17 11.27 4.35
CA MET A 25 10.18 10.58 5.17
C MET A 25 8.77 10.78 4.61
N ALA A 26 8.09 9.67 4.33
CA ALA A 26 6.69 9.65 3.96
C ALA A 26 5.80 9.34 5.18
N PRO A 27 4.48 9.60 5.09
CA PRO A 27 3.51 9.12 6.07
C PRO A 27 3.52 7.59 6.23
N THR A 28 4.04 6.85 5.24
CA THR A 28 4.17 5.39 5.26
C THR A 28 5.57 4.89 5.63
N SER A 29 6.51 5.77 5.99
CA SER A 29 7.83 5.33 6.48
C SER A 29 7.70 4.56 7.78
N LEU A 30 8.32 3.38 7.87
CA LEU A 30 8.24 2.48 9.02
C LEU A 30 8.91 3.08 10.27
N PRO A 31 8.52 2.65 11.49
CA PRO A 31 9.25 3.01 12.72
C PRO A 31 10.73 2.63 12.59
N GLY A 32 11.62 3.54 12.96
CA GLY A 32 13.07 3.33 12.85
C GLY A 32 13.62 3.40 11.42
N GLN A 33 12.80 3.56 10.38
CA GLN A 33 13.30 3.67 9.00
C GLN A 33 14.08 4.96 8.79
N ILE A 34 15.34 4.81 8.39
CA ILE A 34 16.22 5.92 8.03
C ILE A 34 15.76 6.46 6.66
N THR A 35 15.60 7.78 6.59
CA THR A 35 15.26 8.51 5.36
C THR A 35 16.09 9.77 5.28
N GLN A 36 16.02 10.50 4.16
CA GLN A 36 16.77 11.75 3.99
C GLN A 36 16.44 12.81 5.06
N THR A 37 15.20 12.85 5.55
CA THR A 37 14.74 13.81 6.58
C THR A 37 14.58 13.19 7.96
N SER A 38 14.90 11.90 8.13
CA SER A 38 14.94 11.19 9.40
C SER A 38 16.22 10.34 9.49
N PRO A 39 17.40 10.98 9.62
CA PRO A 39 18.69 10.28 9.55
C PRO A 39 18.91 9.29 10.71
N TYR A 40 18.21 9.47 11.83
CA TYR A 40 18.23 8.58 12.99
C TYR A 40 17.08 7.57 13.00
N GLY A 41 16.35 7.45 11.90
CA GLY A 41 15.13 6.65 11.82
C GLY A 41 13.87 7.45 12.17
N ARG A 42 12.71 6.93 11.77
CA ARG A 42 11.42 7.48 12.21
C ARG A 42 11.20 7.27 13.70
N ASP A 43 11.14 8.35 14.48
CA ASP A 43 10.74 8.31 15.89
C ASP A 43 9.22 8.49 16.01
N VAL A 44 8.54 7.44 16.46
CA VAL A 44 7.07 7.44 16.56
C VAL A 44 6.53 8.40 17.62
N ASN A 45 7.34 8.83 18.59
CA ASN A 45 6.89 9.76 19.63
C ASN A 45 6.80 11.19 19.12
N THR A 46 7.70 11.58 18.23
CA THR A 46 7.78 12.94 17.67
C THR A 46 7.20 13.03 16.26
N GLN A 47 7.20 11.95 15.50
CA GLN A 47 6.77 11.89 14.10
C GLN A 47 5.51 11.03 13.88
N GLY A 48 5.01 10.38 14.93
CA GLY A 48 3.80 9.55 14.92
C GLY A 48 3.99 8.16 14.31
N TYR A 49 2.95 7.34 14.33
CA TYR A 49 2.97 6.03 13.67
C TYR A 49 2.70 6.14 12.15
N PRO A 50 3.28 5.25 11.33
CA PRO A 50 3.01 5.22 9.90
C PRO A 50 1.53 5.00 9.60
N VAL A 51 1.01 5.76 8.64
CA VAL A 51 -0.39 5.67 8.18
C VAL A 51 -0.57 4.39 7.36
N ARG A 52 -1.60 3.60 7.69
CA ARG A 52 -1.97 2.40 6.93
C ARG A 52 -3.21 2.68 6.09
N ILE A 53 -2.99 2.92 4.79
CA ILE A 53 -3.99 3.53 3.89
C ILE A 53 -5.18 2.60 3.65
N CYS A 54 -4.95 1.31 3.43
CA CYS A 54 -6.03 0.35 3.25
C CYS A 54 -6.95 0.28 4.47
N GLU A 55 -6.39 0.18 5.67
CA GLU A 55 -7.10 0.12 6.95
C GLU A 55 -7.91 1.40 7.16
N LEU A 56 -7.29 2.57 6.96
CA LEU A 56 -7.95 3.87 7.09
C LEU A 56 -9.12 4.01 6.12
N LEU A 57 -8.96 3.66 4.84
CA LEU A 57 -10.03 3.82 3.86
C LEU A 57 -11.11 2.75 3.99
N SER A 58 -10.77 1.57 4.53
CA SER A 58 -11.74 0.51 4.81
C SER A 58 -12.71 0.84 5.95
N THR A 59 -12.48 1.90 6.73
CA THR A 59 -13.47 2.38 7.71
C THR A 59 -14.57 3.25 7.10
N LEU A 60 -14.40 3.74 5.86
CA LEU A 60 -15.41 4.56 5.17
C LEU A 60 -16.52 3.67 4.60
N ASP A 61 -17.78 4.09 4.51
CA ASP A 61 -18.85 3.20 3.99
C ASP A 61 -18.83 3.03 2.46
N ALA A 62 -18.46 4.10 1.74
CA ALA A 62 -18.63 4.20 0.31
C ALA A 62 -17.68 3.33 -0.55
N PRO A 63 -16.37 3.19 -0.25
CA PRO A 63 -15.45 2.39 -1.06
C PRO A 63 -15.96 0.99 -1.37
N TYR A 64 -15.79 0.56 -2.62
CA TYR A 64 -16.27 -0.75 -3.08
C TYR A 64 -15.21 -1.84 -2.93
N TYR A 65 -13.95 -1.50 -3.24
CA TYR A 65 -12.84 -2.45 -3.26
C TYR A 65 -11.55 -1.78 -2.76
N ILE A 66 -10.90 -2.41 -1.79
CA ILE A 66 -9.63 -1.97 -1.20
C ILE A 66 -8.77 -3.21 -1.00
N GLU A 67 -7.62 -3.27 -1.68
CA GLU A 67 -6.68 -4.39 -1.57
C GLU A 67 -5.24 -3.90 -1.48
N ARG A 68 -4.45 -4.56 -0.64
CA ARG A 68 -3.00 -4.38 -0.56
C ARG A 68 -2.29 -5.56 -1.23
N VAL A 69 -1.40 -5.24 -2.16
CA VAL A 69 -0.56 -6.20 -2.89
C VAL A 69 0.91 -5.78 -2.79
N ALA A 70 1.81 -6.65 -3.20
CA ALA A 70 3.24 -6.35 -3.32
C ALA A 70 3.77 -6.74 -4.70
N VAL A 71 4.95 -6.24 -5.05
CA VAL A 71 5.66 -6.61 -6.30
C VAL A 71 7.08 -7.13 -6.02
N ASN A 72 7.30 -7.75 -4.85
CA ASN A 72 8.61 -8.27 -4.45
C ASN A 72 8.94 -9.68 -4.94
N SER A 73 7.98 -10.39 -5.55
CA SER A 73 8.15 -11.76 -6.07
C SER A 73 7.22 -12.01 -7.27
N VAL A 74 7.51 -13.03 -8.09
CA VAL A 74 6.66 -13.42 -9.24
C VAL A 74 5.21 -13.70 -8.80
N LYS A 75 5.03 -14.39 -7.68
CA LYS A 75 3.70 -14.67 -7.09
C LYS A 75 2.96 -13.36 -6.81
N ASN A 76 3.64 -12.40 -6.18
CA ASN A 76 3.03 -11.14 -5.76
C ASN A 76 2.77 -10.21 -6.96
N VAL A 77 3.64 -10.20 -7.99
CA VAL A 77 3.39 -9.49 -9.26
C VAL A 77 2.12 -10.02 -9.95
N ASN A 78 1.94 -11.35 -9.99
CA ASN A 78 0.72 -11.94 -10.54
C ASN A 78 -0.53 -11.58 -9.73
N ALA A 79 -0.44 -11.54 -8.40
CA ALA A 79 -1.53 -11.09 -7.53
C ALA A 79 -1.86 -9.61 -7.77
N ALA A 80 -0.84 -8.74 -7.87
CA ALA A 80 -1.01 -7.32 -8.16
C ALA A 80 -1.72 -7.10 -9.51
N GLY A 81 -1.34 -7.83 -10.55
CA GLY A 81 -2.01 -7.78 -11.85
C GLY A 81 -3.51 -8.13 -11.77
N LYS A 82 -3.87 -9.14 -10.97
CA LYS A 82 -5.28 -9.52 -10.74
C LYS A 82 -6.05 -8.43 -9.98
N ALA A 83 -5.48 -7.88 -8.91
CA ALA A 83 -6.11 -6.83 -8.13
C ALA A 83 -6.34 -5.55 -8.94
N ILE A 84 -5.34 -5.11 -9.72
CA ILE A 84 -5.44 -3.94 -10.60
C ILE A 84 -6.51 -4.16 -11.67
N LYS A 85 -6.53 -5.34 -12.31
CA LYS A 85 -7.57 -5.68 -13.29
C LYS A 85 -8.97 -5.62 -12.68
N LYS A 86 -9.14 -6.16 -11.46
CA LYS A 86 -10.41 -6.11 -10.73
C LYS A 86 -10.84 -4.67 -10.43
N ALA A 87 -9.92 -3.82 -9.95
CA ALA A 87 -10.21 -2.42 -9.66
C ALA A 87 -10.69 -1.66 -10.91
N PHE A 88 -10.02 -1.84 -12.04
CA PHE A 88 -10.47 -1.26 -13.31
C PHE A 88 -11.82 -1.82 -13.77
N GLN A 89 -12.06 -3.12 -13.61
CA GLN A 89 -13.36 -3.70 -13.93
C GLN A 89 -14.48 -3.06 -13.07
N ASN A 90 -14.25 -2.85 -11.78
CA ASN A 90 -15.21 -2.17 -10.91
C ASN A 90 -15.53 -0.75 -11.36
N GLN A 91 -14.54 -0.04 -11.91
CA GLN A 91 -14.76 1.29 -12.48
C GLN A 91 -15.60 1.23 -13.76
N VAL A 92 -15.31 0.28 -14.67
CA VAL A 92 -16.10 0.07 -15.90
C VAL A 92 -17.55 -0.30 -15.56
N ASP A 93 -17.75 -1.13 -14.54
CA ASP A 93 -19.06 -1.60 -14.08
C ASP A 93 -19.82 -0.56 -13.23
N GLY A 94 -19.24 0.62 -12.96
CA GLY A 94 -19.87 1.66 -12.14
C GLY A 94 -20.06 1.27 -10.66
N LYS A 95 -19.27 0.32 -10.13
CA LYS A 95 -19.46 -0.24 -8.78
C LYS A 95 -19.04 0.71 -7.66
N GLY A 96 -18.15 1.66 -7.93
CA GLY A 96 -17.68 2.61 -6.90
C GLY A 96 -16.17 2.82 -6.89
N PHE A 97 -15.72 3.50 -5.85
CA PHE A 97 -14.30 3.77 -5.59
C PHE A 97 -13.52 2.47 -5.36
N SER A 98 -12.38 2.34 -6.03
CA SER A 98 -11.42 1.25 -5.83
C SER A 98 -10.04 1.78 -5.47
N LEU A 99 -9.36 1.16 -4.52
CA LEU A 99 -7.95 1.41 -4.21
C LEU A 99 -7.14 0.11 -4.19
N VAL A 100 -6.02 0.13 -4.90
CA VAL A 100 -5.00 -0.92 -4.82
C VAL A 100 -3.71 -0.30 -4.28
N GLU A 101 -3.34 -0.62 -3.04
CA GLU A 101 -2.04 -0.27 -2.48
C GLU A 101 -1.00 -1.29 -2.94
N VAL A 102 0.05 -0.83 -3.61
CA VAL A 102 1.13 -1.67 -4.15
C VAL A 102 2.41 -1.39 -3.38
N ILE A 103 2.81 -2.34 -2.53
CA ILE A 103 4.13 -2.31 -1.89
C ILE A 103 5.20 -2.55 -2.96
N SER A 104 6.09 -1.57 -3.12
CA SER A 104 7.09 -1.55 -4.20
C SER A 104 8.48 -1.21 -3.69
N ALA A 105 9.49 -1.77 -4.37
CA ALA A 105 10.89 -1.55 -4.03
C ALA A 105 11.38 -0.19 -4.51
N CYS A 106 12.21 0.48 -3.71
CA CYS A 106 12.90 1.70 -4.12
C CYS A 106 14.41 1.62 -3.78
N PRO A 107 15.15 0.68 -4.42
CA PRO A 107 16.52 0.34 -4.00
C PRO A 107 17.45 1.55 -3.94
N THR A 108 17.36 2.46 -4.92
CA THR A 108 18.18 3.68 -4.98
C THR A 108 18.03 4.54 -3.73
N ASN A 109 16.80 4.87 -3.35
CA ASN A 109 16.54 5.79 -2.24
C ASN A 109 16.64 5.08 -0.87
N TRP A 110 16.55 3.76 -0.82
CA TRP A 110 16.82 2.98 0.39
C TRP A 110 18.32 2.70 0.58
N GLY A 111 19.18 3.02 -0.39
CA GLY A 111 20.60 2.67 -0.35
C GLY A 111 20.84 1.15 -0.36
N MET A 112 19.93 0.38 -0.97
CA MET A 112 19.96 -1.08 -1.00
C MET A 112 20.20 -1.61 -2.41
N THR A 113 20.80 -2.79 -2.52
CA THR A 113 20.78 -3.52 -3.80
C THR A 113 19.35 -3.98 -4.10
N PRO A 114 18.98 -4.22 -5.38
CA PRO A 114 17.65 -4.70 -5.73
C PRO A 114 17.21 -5.95 -4.95
N GLN A 115 18.10 -6.94 -4.78
CA GLN A 115 17.80 -8.17 -4.04
C GLN A 115 17.54 -7.90 -2.55
N LYS A 116 18.33 -7.01 -1.93
CA LYS A 116 18.12 -6.60 -0.54
C LYS A 116 16.80 -5.84 -0.38
N ALA A 117 16.45 -4.98 -1.32
CA ALA A 117 15.19 -4.23 -1.30
C ALA A 117 13.97 -5.18 -1.39
N LEU A 118 14.00 -6.19 -2.27
CA LEU A 118 12.94 -7.19 -2.35
C LEU A 118 12.82 -8.01 -1.05
N LYS A 119 13.95 -8.32 -0.42
CA LYS A 119 13.98 -9.02 0.88
C LYS A 119 13.43 -8.15 2.00
N TRP A 120 13.76 -6.86 2.03
CA TRP A 120 13.27 -5.89 3.02
C TRP A 120 11.75 -5.72 2.92
N ILE A 121 11.17 -5.75 1.72
CA ILE A 121 9.71 -5.79 1.57
C ILE A 121 9.12 -7.00 2.30
N GLU A 122 9.74 -8.18 2.15
CA GLU A 122 9.27 -9.41 2.78
C GLU A 122 9.42 -9.38 4.31
N THR A 123 10.53 -8.87 4.83
CA THR A 123 10.87 -8.96 6.26
C THR A 123 10.35 -7.79 7.09
N ASP A 124 10.11 -6.63 6.48
CA ASP A 124 9.83 -5.38 7.21
C ASP A 124 8.52 -4.75 6.74
N MET A 125 8.35 -4.54 5.43
CA MET A 125 7.16 -3.86 4.92
C MET A 125 5.89 -4.73 5.02
N ILE A 126 5.91 -5.97 4.52
CA ILE A 126 4.74 -6.85 4.52
C ILE A 126 4.26 -7.15 5.95
N PRO A 127 5.12 -7.43 6.94
CA PRO A 127 4.67 -7.59 8.32
C PRO A 127 3.98 -6.35 8.90
N TYR A 128 4.43 -5.14 8.53
CA TYR A 128 3.79 -3.91 8.99
C TYR A 128 2.54 -3.54 8.18
N TYR A 129 2.53 -3.91 6.90
CA TYR A 129 1.49 -3.67 5.91
C TYR A 129 1.00 -5.00 5.31
N PRO A 130 0.17 -5.78 6.04
CA PRO A 130 -0.23 -7.11 5.61
C PRO A 130 -0.95 -7.10 4.26
N LEU A 131 -0.62 -8.04 3.38
CA LEU A 131 -1.26 -8.18 2.08
C LEU A 131 -2.67 -8.74 2.22
N GLY A 132 -3.55 -8.42 1.27
CA GLY A 132 -4.91 -8.97 1.22
C GLY A 132 -5.97 -7.92 0.92
N ALA A 133 -7.20 -8.40 0.71
CA ALA A 133 -8.37 -7.56 0.52
C ALA A 133 -8.85 -7.04 1.88
N TYR A 134 -8.83 -5.72 2.06
CA TYR A 134 -9.39 -5.03 3.23
C TYR A 134 -10.85 -4.67 3.04
N ARG A 135 -11.30 -4.67 1.78
CA ARG A 135 -12.71 -4.57 1.42
C ARG A 135 -12.94 -5.14 0.03
N ASP A 136 -13.99 -5.93 -0.10
CA ASP A 136 -14.45 -6.44 -1.38
C ASP A 136 -15.96 -6.71 -1.33
N LYS A 137 -16.76 -5.79 -1.88
CA LYS A 137 -18.23 -5.92 -1.87
C LYS A 137 -18.77 -6.97 -2.84
N ASP A 138 -17.95 -7.53 -3.74
CA ASP A 138 -18.35 -8.68 -4.57
C ASP A 138 -18.35 -9.99 -3.76
N VAL A 139 -17.50 -10.08 -2.73
CA VAL A 139 -17.42 -11.24 -1.84
C VAL A 139 -18.43 -11.04 -0.73
N LYS A 140 -19.63 -11.62 -0.90
CA LYS A 140 -20.68 -11.60 0.14
C LYS A 140 -20.10 -12.14 1.45
N GLY A 141 -20.12 -11.31 2.50
CA GLY A 141 -19.83 -11.62 3.91
C GLY A 141 -19.18 -12.98 4.18
N GLY A 142 -17.85 -13.00 4.22
CA GLY A 142 -17.06 -14.13 4.69
C GLY A 142 -16.03 -13.61 5.69
N GLU A 143 -16.35 -13.81 6.97
CA GLU A 143 -15.46 -13.91 8.14
C GLU A 143 -14.00 -13.48 7.93
N ASN A 144 -13.65 -12.32 8.51
CA ASN A 144 -12.28 -12.05 8.91
C ASN A 144 -11.93 -13.03 10.05
N GLY A 145 -11.27 -14.13 9.70
CA GLY A 145 -10.49 -14.97 10.63
C GLY A 145 -9.02 -14.60 10.56
#